data_AF-A0AA88XMH4-F1
#
_entry.id   AF-A0AA88XMH4-F1
#
_cell.length_a   1.000
_cell.length_b   1.000
_cell.length_c   1.000
_cell.angle_alpha   90.00
_cell.angle_beta   90.00
_cell.angle_gamma   90.00
#
_symmetry.space_group_name_H-M   'P 1'
#
loop_
_entity.id
_entity.type
_entity.pdbx_description
1 polymer ?
#
loop_
_entity_poly.entity_id
_entity_poly.type
_entity_poly.pdbx_seq_one_letter_code
_entity_poly.pdbx_strand_id
1 'polypeptide(L)'
;IMQLAFLNIVLWFVGSLYYALTESDWGGYVEDSDSYRNAVLRFDFAMFLVNAVLAFALPQRALAMQADLKVGPLHAYICRFNACAAFASAFASGRASNFADEEDQRGVLLSHGLARLMVVGTMLACQFVTTHFSHWHSWTSMALIMVMALVDLIGCDLTWVSQKVKSVLQPLIPQRVKEE
;
A
#
# COMPACT_ATOMS: atom_id res chain seq x y z
N ILE A 1 -12.80 14.15 19.21
CA ILE A 1 -11.49 14.50 18.63
C ILE A 1 -11.37 13.73 17.32
N MET A 2 -11.49 14.40 16.18
CA MET A 2 -11.23 13.75 14.88
C MET A 2 -9.73 13.46 14.84
N GLN A 3 -9.37 12.19 14.97
CA GLN A 3 -7.98 11.80 15.22
C GLN A 3 -7.14 12.07 13.96
N LEU A 4 -5.94 12.63 14.15
CA LEU A 4 -5.03 13.10 13.09
C LEU A 4 -4.81 12.06 11.98
N ALA A 5 -4.84 10.76 12.32
CA ALA A 5 -4.72 9.67 11.36
C ALA A 5 -5.90 9.60 10.37
N PHE A 6 -7.12 9.84 10.84
CA PHE A 6 -8.31 9.87 9.98
C PHE A 6 -8.20 11.00 8.94
N LEU A 7 -7.84 12.21 9.38
CA LEU A 7 -7.65 13.35 8.48
C LEU A 7 -6.56 13.07 7.44
N ASN A 8 -5.43 12.48 7.88
CA ASN A 8 -4.34 12.13 6.98
C ASN A 8 -4.78 11.13 5.89
N ILE A 9 -5.50 10.07 6.26
CA ILE A 9 -5.99 9.06 5.32
C ILE A 9 -7.00 9.67 4.35
N VAL A 10 -7.92 10.53 4.82
CA VAL A 10 -8.90 11.21 3.97
C VAL A 10 -8.22 12.13 2.97
N LEU A 11 -7.27 12.97 3.41
CA LEU A 11 -6.53 13.86 2.52
C LEU A 11 -5.72 13.08 1.49
N TRP A 12 -5.08 11.98 1.91
CA TRP A 12 -4.34 11.11 1.01
C TRP A 12 -5.26 10.41 -0.01
N PHE A 13 -6.42 9.90 0.42
CA PHE A 13 -7.42 9.32 -0.47
C PHE A 13 -7.94 10.32 -1.49
N VAL A 14 -8.42 11.49 -1.03
CA VAL A 14 -8.98 12.53 -1.89
C VAL A 14 -7.93 13.04 -2.87
N GLY A 15 -6.69 13.25 -2.42
CA GLY A 15 -5.59 13.67 -3.27
C GLY A 15 -5.30 12.67 -4.40
N SER A 16 -5.20 11.38 -4.08
CA SER A 16 -4.96 10.37 -5.10
C SER A 16 -6.17 10.11 -6.00
N LEU A 17 -7.40 10.18 -5.48
CA LEU A 17 -8.61 10.04 -6.30
C LEU A 17 -8.77 11.23 -7.24
N TYR A 18 -8.60 12.45 -6.74
CA TYR A 18 -8.62 13.66 -7.56
C TYR A 18 -7.60 13.53 -8.69
N TYR A 19 -6.36 13.20 -8.34
CA TYR A 19 -5.30 12.99 -9.33
C TYR A 19 -5.68 11.93 -10.37
N ALA A 20 -6.19 10.78 -9.91
CA ALA A 20 -6.55 9.69 -10.79
C ALA A 20 -7.74 9.99 -11.73
N LEU A 21 -8.57 10.97 -11.38
CA LEU A 21 -9.72 11.39 -12.19
C LEU A 21 -9.39 12.57 -13.11
N THR A 22 -8.42 13.41 -12.75
CA THR A 22 -8.05 14.60 -13.53
C THR A 22 -6.90 14.37 -14.50
N GLU A 23 -6.00 13.43 -14.19
CA GLU A 23 -4.88 13.13 -15.08
C GLU A 23 -5.39 12.35 -16.30
N SER A 24 -5.23 12.95 -17.49
CA SER A 24 -5.63 12.35 -18.77
C SER A 24 -4.45 11.71 -19.51
N ASP A 25 -3.22 11.98 -19.05
CA ASP A 25 -1.99 11.48 -19.65
C ASP A 25 -1.20 10.74 -18.57
N TRP A 26 -1.43 9.44 -18.45
CA TRP A 26 -0.69 8.63 -17.49
C TRP A 26 0.64 8.15 -18.05
N GLY A 27 0.96 8.46 -19.32
CA GLY A 27 2.23 8.24 -19.99
C GLY A 27 2.70 6.78 -20.07
N GLY A 28 3.70 6.53 -20.92
CA GLY A 28 4.35 5.22 -21.10
C GLY A 28 5.88 5.32 -21.01
N TYR A 29 6.53 4.20 -20.69
CA TYR A 29 7.98 3.97 -20.50
C TYR A 29 8.92 5.21 -20.40
N VAL A 30 9.43 5.47 -19.18
CA VAL A 30 10.56 6.40 -18.91
C VAL A 30 10.33 7.83 -19.43
N GLU A 31 9.12 8.36 -19.26
CA GLU A 31 8.91 9.80 -19.35
C GLU A 31 9.12 10.45 -17.98
N ASP A 32 10.08 11.38 -17.95
CA ASP A 32 10.59 12.20 -16.84
C ASP A 32 10.44 11.60 -15.44
N SER A 33 11.58 11.27 -14.81
CA SER A 33 11.65 10.92 -13.39
C SER A 33 11.04 11.99 -12.47
N ASP A 34 10.87 13.19 -13.02
CA ASP A 34 10.36 14.41 -12.38
C ASP A 34 8.91 14.70 -12.76
N SER A 35 8.25 13.83 -13.51
CA SER A 35 6.82 13.94 -13.80
C SER A 35 6.01 13.92 -12.50
N TYR A 36 4.93 14.70 -12.48
CA TYR A 36 4.07 14.81 -11.32
C TYR A 36 3.43 13.46 -10.93
N ARG A 37 3.16 12.59 -11.91
CA ARG A 37 2.75 11.18 -11.72
C ARG A 37 3.75 10.41 -10.84
N ASN A 38 5.02 10.46 -11.18
CA ASN A 38 6.09 9.78 -10.43
C ASN A 38 6.20 10.36 -9.01
N ALA A 39 5.99 11.66 -8.83
CA ALA A 39 5.93 12.27 -7.50
C ALA A 39 4.75 11.75 -6.67
N VAL A 40 3.57 11.60 -7.27
CA VAL A 40 2.37 11.04 -6.61
C VAL A 40 2.59 9.58 -6.22
N LEU A 41 3.14 8.75 -7.11
CA LEU A 41 3.47 7.35 -6.82
C LEU A 41 4.54 7.20 -5.73
N ARG A 42 5.57 8.06 -5.72
CA ARG A 42 6.59 8.08 -4.66
C ARG A 42 6.02 8.54 -3.32
N PHE A 43 5.11 9.53 -3.34
CA PHE A 43 4.39 9.95 -2.15
C PHE A 43 3.51 8.81 -1.61
N ASP A 44 2.78 8.14 -2.49
CA ASP A 44 1.93 7.00 -2.16
C ASP A 44 2.75 5.83 -1.57
N PHE A 45 3.89 5.51 -2.16
CA PHE A 45 4.90 4.60 -1.59
C PHE A 45 5.32 5.01 -0.17
N ALA A 46 5.74 6.27 0.02
CA ALA A 46 6.23 6.75 1.31
C ALA A 46 5.13 6.68 2.38
N MET A 47 3.90 7.04 2.02
CA MET A 47 2.75 6.98 2.92
C MET A 47 2.39 5.54 3.31
N PHE A 48 2.35 4.60 2.36
CA PHE A 48 2.16 3.19 2.69
C PHE A 48 3.27 2.64 3.56
N LEU A 49 4.53 2.96 3.23
CA LEU A 49 5.70 2.46 3.97
C LEU A 49 5.70 2.97 5.42
N VAL A 50 5.47 4.26 5.65
CA VAL A 50 5.43 4.84 7.00
C VAL A 50 4.27 4.24 7.81
N ASN A 51 3.08 4.12 7.21
CA ASN A 51 1.94 3.50 7.88
C ASN A 51 2.18 2.02 8.19
N ALA A 52 2.79 1.28 7.27
CA ALA A 52 3.16 -0.13 7.48
C ALA A 52 4.18 -0.29 8.61
N VAL A 53 5.25 0.53 8.62
CA VAL A 53 6.26 0.49 9.70
C VAL A 53 5.62 0.82 11.06
N LEU A 54 4.79 1.85 11.14
CA LEU A 54 4.11 2.23 12.37
C LEU A 54 3.16 1.14 12.86
N ALA A 55 2.36 0.55 11.97
CA ALA A 55 1.43 -0.53 12.30
C ALA A 55 2.16 -1.83 12.67
N PHE A 56 3.31 -2.13 12.06
CA PHE A 56 4.07 -3.34 12.36
C PHE A 56 4.83 -3.23 13.68
N ALA A 57 5.58 -2.14 13.86
CA ALA A 57 6.45 -1.95 15.02
C ALA A 57 5.66 -1.50 16.27
N LEU A 58 4.65 -0.65 16.09
CA LEU A 58 3.92 0.02 17.18
C LEU A 58 2.39 -0.12 17.03
N PRO A 59 1.84 -1.35 16.88
CA PRO A 59 0.44 -1.57 16.54
C PRO A 59 -0.54 -0.95 17.54
N GLN A 60 -0.23 -0.98 18.83
CA GLN A 60 -1.11 -0.38 19.85
C GLN A 60 -1.19 1.14 19.71
N ARG A 61 -0.08 1.80 19.36
CA ARG A 61 -0.07 3.25 19.12
C ARG A 61 -0.79 3.58 17.82
N ALA A 62 -0.57 2.79 16.76
CA ALA A 62 -1.25 2.97 15.49
C ALA A 62 -2.78 2.85 15.65
N LEU A 63 -3.26 1.86 16.39
CA LEU A 63 -4.68 1.68 16.67
C LEU A 63 -5.25 2.79 17.57
N ALA A 64 -4.51 3.24 18.59
CA ALA A 64 -4.93 4.33 19.46
C ALA A 64 -5.01 5.69 18.73
N MET A 65 -4.26 5.86 17.63
CA MET A 65 -4.36 7.02 16.74
C MET A 65 -5.57 6.96 15.79
N GLN A 66 -6.26 5.83 15.69
CA GLN A 66 -7.43 5.64 14.82
C GLN A 66 -8.77 5.73 15.57
N ALA A 67 -8.84 5.17 16.78
CA ALA A 67 -9.93 5.43 17.71
C ALA A 67 -9.49 5.24 19.17
N ASP A 68 -10.24 5.84 20.09
CA ASP A 68 -10.06 5.65 21.54
C ASP A 68 -10.60 4.27 21.93
N LEU A 69 -9.74 3.26 21.85
CA LEU A 69 -10.11 1.83 21.91
C LEU A 69 -9.31 1.09 22.98
N LYS A 70 -9.97 0.13 23.64
CA LYS A 70 -9.27 -0.89 24.43
C LYS A 70 -8.62 -1.92 23.51
N VAL A 71 -7.35 -1.71 23.18
CA VAL A 71 -6.58 -2.57 22.28
C VAL A 71 -6.11 -3.84 23.02
N GLY A 72 -6.77 -4.97 22.74
CA GLY A 72 -6.31 -6.30 23.18
C GLY A 72 -5.14 -6.86 22.34
N PRO A 73 -4.44 -7.91 22.80
CA PRO A 73 -3.30 -8.52 22.09
C PRO A 73 -3.63 -9.00 20.68
N LEU A 74 -4.84 -9.54 20.45
CA LEU A 74 -5.28 -9.99 19.14
C LEU A 74 -5.35 -8.85 18.11
N HIS A 75 -5.83 -7.67 18.52
CA HIS A 75 -5.87 -6.49 17.64
C HIS A 75 -4.46 -6.07 17.20
N ALA A 76 -3.47 -6.19 18.10
CA ALA A 76 -2.09 -5.89 17.77
C ALA A 76 -1.51 -6.88 16.74
N TYR A 77 -1.84 -8.17 16.84
CA TYR A 77 -1.46 -9.16 15.82
C TYR A 77 -2.10 -8.86 14.46
N ILE A 78 -3.39 -8.54 14.45
CA ILE A 78 -4.11 -8.19 13.22
C ILE A 78 -3.52 -6.92 12.59
N CYS A 79 -3.20 -5.91 13.40
CA CYS A 79 -2.56 -4.68 12.93
C CYS A 79 -1.22 -4.95 12.24
N ARG A 80 -0.39 -5.84 12.80
CA ARG A 80 0.87 -6.27 12.17
C ARG A 80 0.66 -7.01 10.86
N PHE A 81 -0.36 -7.85 10.80
CA PHE A 81 -0.66 -8.59 9.58
C PHE A 81 -1.15 -7.65 8.46
N ASN A 82 -1.99 -6.66 8.79
CA ASN A 82 -2.36 -5.59 7.86
C ASN A 82 -1.14 -4.78 7.40
N ALA A 83 -0.17 -4.57 8.29
CA ALA A 83 1.08 -3.90 7.92
C ALA A 83 1.87 -4.68 6.86
N CYS A 84 1.86 -6.02 6.88
CA CYS A 84 2.49 -6.84 5.83
C CYS A 84 1.88 -6.57 4.45
N ALA A 85 0.56 -6.49 4.37
CA ALA A 85 -0.12 -6.20 3.11
C ALA A 85 0.10 -4.73 2.68
N ALA A 86 0.16 -3.79 3.63
CA ALA A 86 0.55 -2.41 3.34
C ALA A 86 2.01 -2.28 2.85
N PHE A 87 2.94 -3.12 3.32
CA PHE A 87 4.29 -3.19 2.77
C PHE A 87 4.27 -3.65 1.31
N ALA A 88 3.48 -4.66 0.98
CA ALA A 88 3.35 -5.14 -0.40
C ALA A 88 2.83 -4.04 -1.34
N SER A 89 1.76 -3.34 -0.95
CA SER A 89 1.24 -2.20 -1.72
C SER A 89 2.23 -1.02 -1.79
N ALA A 90 3.04 -0.78 -0.74
CA ALA A 90 4.13 0.19 -0.82
C ALA A 90 5.09 -0.18 -1.95
N PHE A 91 5.59 -1.42 -1.98
CA PHE A 91 6.51 -1.87 -3.02
C PHE A 91 5.90 -1.83 -4.42
N ALA A 92 4.61 -2.13 -4.56
CA ALA A 92 3.89 -1.97 -5.82
C ALA A 92 3.88 -0.50 -6.27
N SER A 93 3.51 0.44 -5.38
CA SER A 93 3.50 1.88 -5.68
C SER A 93 4.88 2.42 -6.06
N GLY A 94 5.91 2.05 -5.29
CA GLY A 94 7.28 2.48 -5.53
C GLY A 94 7.83 1.96 -6.86
N ARG A 95 7.31 0.82 -7.33
CA ARG A 95 7.70 0.20 -8.61
C ARG A 95 6.84 0.60 -9.79
N ALA A 96 5.62 1.10 -9.58
CA ALA A 96 4.66 1.42 -10.63
C ALA A 96 5.26 2.36 -11.69
N SER A 97 6.14 3.29 -11.29
CA SER A 97 6.89 4.16 -12.22
C SER A 97 7.75 3.44 -13.27
N ASN A 98 8.03 2.14 -13.08
CA ASN A 98 8.80 1.31 -14.01
C ASN A 98 7.91 0.35 -14.82
N PHE A 99 6.58 0.41 -14.68
CA PHE A 99 5.69 -0.44 -15.45
C PHE A 99 5.65 0.02 -16.90
N ALA A 100 5.62 -0.96 -17.80
CA ALA A 100 5.65 -0.69 -19.23
C ALA A 100 4.30 -0.20 -19.75
N ASP A 101 3.22 -0.68 -19.14
CA ASP A 101 1.86 -0.30 -19.49
C ASP A 101 1.35 0.83 -18.56
N GLU A 102 0.72 1.81 -19.17
CA GLU A 102 0.03 2.92 -18.52
C GLU A 102 -1.16 2.42 -17.70
N GLU A 103 -1.87 1.41 -18.21
CA GLU A 103 -3.02 0.81 -17.55
C GLU A 103 -2.65 0.18 -16.21
N ASP A 104 -1.45 -0.42 -16.10
CA ASP A 104 -0.96 -1.01 -14.86
C ASP A 104 -0.66 0.05 -13.81
N GLN A 105 -0.09 1.20 -14.20
CA GLN A 105 0.19 2.30 -13.28
C GLN A 105 -1.09 2.91 -12.72
N ARG A 106 -2.08 3.10 -13.59
CA ARG A 106 -3.42 3.56 -13.22
C ARG A 106 -4.13 2.53 -12.34
N GLY A 107 -3.99 1.25 -12.65
CA GLY A 107 -4.51 0.13 -11.87
C GLY A 107 -4.03 0.16 -10.43
N VAL A 108 -2.73 0.37 -10.20
CA VAL A 108 -2.14 0.50 -8.85
C VAL A 108 -2.70 1.71 -8.09
N LEU A 109 -2.78 2.88 -8.72
CA LEU A 109 -3.31 4.07 -8.04
C LEU A 109 -4.79 3.93 -7.69
N LEU A 110 -5.59 3.31 -8.58
CA LEU A 110 -7.00 3.04 -8.34
C LEU A 110 -7.23 1.95 -7.29
N SER A 111 -6.46 0.86 -7.31
CA SER A 111 -6.52 -0.19 -6.28
C SER A 111 -6.18 0.40 -4.91
N HIS A 112 -5.09 1.15 -4.81
CA HIS A 112 -4.69 1.82 -3.57
C HIS A 112 -5.73 2.86 -3.13
N GLY A 113 -6.33 3.61 -4.06
CA GLY A 113 -7.42 4.55 -3.79
C GLY A 113 -8.62 3.84 -3.18
N LEU A 114 -9.06 2.74 -3.78
CA LEU A 114 -10.15 1.92 -3.27
C LEU A 114 -9.82 1.31 -1.91
N ALA A 115 -8.57 0.89 -1.66
CA ALA A 115 -8.13 0.35 -0.36
C ALA A 115 -8.31 1.41 0.73
N ARG A 116 -7.89 2.65 0.44
CA ARG A 116 -8.07 3.78 1.34
C ARG A 116 -9.53 4.13 1.57
N LEU A 117 -10.37 4.12 0.53
CA LEU A 117 -11.82 4.32 0.68
C LEU A 117 -12.42 3.30 1.64
N MET A 118 -12.02 2.05 1.54
CA MET A 118 -12.52 1.00 2.44
C MET A 118 -12.00 1.17 3.87
N VAL A 119 -10.74 1.58 4.05
CA VAL A 119 -10.21 1.92 5.39
C VAL A 119 -10.96 3.13 5.99
N VAL A 120 -11.22 4.18 5.21
CA VAL A 120 -12.02 5.34 5.67
C VAL A 120 -13.44 4.94 6.01
N GLY A 121 -14.10 4.18 5.14
CA GLY A 121 -15.47 3.72 5.34
C GLY A 121 -15.60 2.83 6.57
N THR A 122 -14.63 1.97 6.80
CA THR A 122 -14.54 1.16 8.02
C THR A 122 -14.31 2.07 9.24
N MET A 123 -13.29 2.93 9.27
CA MET A 123 -13.09 3.89 10.37
C MET A 123 -14.34 4.71 10.72
N LEU A 124 -15.06 5.24 9.71
CA LEU A 124 -16.31 5.97 9.90
C LEU A 124 -17.41 5.09 10.50
N ALA A 125 -17.63 3.90 9.93
CA ALA A 125 -18.60 2.95 10.47
C ALA A 125 -18.30 2.61 11.93
N CYS A 126 -17.01 2.47 12.29
CA CYS A 126 -16.60 2.25 13.66
C CYS A 126 -16.97 3.41 14.58
N GLN A 127 -16.79 4.66 14.15
CA GLN A 127 -17.15 5.83 14.96
C GLN A 127 -18.66 5.97 15.18
N PHE A 128 -19.50 5.54 14.23
CA PHE A 128 -20.96 5.71 14.32
C PHE A 128 -21.71 4.50 14.90
N VAL A 129 -21.22 3.28 14.66
CA VAL A 129 -21.96 2.05 14.97
C VAL A 129 -21.49 1.42 16.28
N THR A 130 -20.25 1.64 16.69
CA THR A 130 -19.65 0.89 17.81
C THR A 130 -18.84 1.78 18.74
N THR A 131 -19.05 1.66 20.05
CA THR A 131 -18.11 2.24 21.05
C THR A 131 -16.87 1.37 21.28
N HIS A 132 -16.79 0.21 20.62
CA HIS A 132 -15.71 -0.78 20.73
C HIS A 132 -15.39 -1.36 19.35
N PHE A 133 -14.10 -1.53 19.03
CA PHE A 133 -13.65 -2.15 17.79
C PHE A 133 -14.13 -3.61 17.76
N SER A 134 -15.09 -3.93 16.89
CA SER A 134 -15.56 -5.31 16.76
C SER A 134 -14.52 -6.13 15.99
N HIS A 135 -14.36 -7.40 16.35
CA HIS A 135 -13.46 -8.34 15.65
C HIS A 135 -13.76 -8.40 14.15
N TRP A 136 -15.04 -8.24 13.79
CA TRP A 136 -15.51 -8.10 12.42
C TRP A 136 -14.78 -7.01 11.65
N HIS A 137 -14.57 -5.84 12.26
CA HIS A 137 -13.90 -4.72 11.62
C HIS A 137 -12.47 -5.05 11.20
N SER A 138 -11.73 -5.66 12.13
CA SER A 138 -10.36 -6.10 11.90
C SER A 138 -10.30 -7.14 10.76
N TRP A 139 -11.28 -8.04 10.71
CA TRP A 139 -11.34 -9.11 9.69
C TRP A 139 -11.74 -8.60 8.31
N THR A 140 -12.70 -7.68 8.21
CA THR A 140 -13.09 -7.10 6.93
C THR A 140 -11.95 -6.26 6.35
N SER A 141 -11.29 -5.44 7.17
CA SER A 141 -10.09 -4.70 6.75
C SER A 141 -8.96 -5.65 6.34
N MET A 142 -8.75 -6.78 7.03
CA MET A 142 -7.76 -7.80 6.64
C MET A 142 -8.06 -8.42 5.29
N ALA A 143 -9.28 -8.90 5.07
CA ALA A 143 -9.66 -9.55 3.82
C ALA A 143 -9.48 -8.61 2.64
N LEU A 144 -9.86 -7.34 2.80
CA LEU A 144 -9.78 -6.34 1.74
C LEU A 144 -8.34 -5.91 1.44
N ILE A 145 -7.53 -5.63 2.46
CA ILE A 145 -6.12 -5.25 2.25
C ILE A 145 -5.32 -6.45 1.69
N MET A 146 -5.65 -7.69 2.07
CA MET A 146 -5.03 -8.88 1.46
C MET A 146 -5.43 -9.08 0.01
N VAL A 147 -6.72 -8.97 -0.33
CA VAL A 147 -7.19 -9.09 -1.71
C VAL A 147 -6.55 -7.99 -2.57
N MET A 148 -6.44 -6.77 -2.05
CA MET A 148 -5.70 -5.68 -2.69
C MET A 148 -4.24 -6.00 -2.93
N ALA A 149 -3.51 -6.39 -1.88
CA ALA A 149 -2.10 -6.73 -1.99
C ALA A 149 -1.88 -7.87 -3.00
N LEU A 150 -2.81 -8.83 -3.09
CA LEU A 150 -2.79 -9.88 -4.11
C LEU A 150 -3.05 -9.33 -5.51
N VAL A 151 -4.02 -8.43 -5.68
CA VAL A 151 -4.27 -7.75 -6.97
C VAL A 151 -3.05 -6.95 -7.41
N ASP A 152 -2.43 -6.20 -6.50
CA ASP A 152 -1.21 -5.44 -6.75
C ASP A 152 -0.03 -6.36 -7.10
N LEU A 153 0.06 -7.54 -6.46
CA LEU A 153 1.10 -8.54 -6.76
C LEU A 153 0.90 -9.24 -8.10
N ILE A 154 -0.36 -9.51 -8.48
CA ILE A 154 -0.73 -10.15 -9.76
C ILE A 154 -0.57 -9.15 -10.90
N GLY A 155 -0.91 -7.88 -10.68
CA GLY A 155 -0.73 -6.80 -11.65
C GLY A 155 0.73 -6.37 -11.81
N CYS A 156 1.58 -6.57 -10.80
CA CYS A 156 3.03 -6.46 -10.99
C CYS A 156 3.49 -7.56 -11.95
N ASP A 157 4.06 -7.22 -13.11
CA ASP A 157 4.74 -8.19 -13.98
C ASP A 157 5.87 -8.91 -13.22
N LEU A 158 5.54 -10.07 -12.64
CA LEU A 158 6.42 -10.93 -11.85
C LEU A 158 7.58 -11.48 -12.70
N THR A 159 7.38 -11.55 -14.02
CA THR A 159 8.40 -12.00 -14.98
C THR A 159 9.54 -11.00 -15.07
N TRP A 160 9.25 -9.70 -15.13
CA TRP A 160 10.29 -8.66 -15.09
C TRP A 160 11.04 -8.62 -13.75
N VAL A 161 10.32 -8.75 -12.62
CA VAL A 161 10.94 -8.79 -11.28
C VAL A 161 11.92 -9.95 -11.18
N SER A 162 11.49 -11.13 -11.61
CA SER A 162 12.34 -12.33 -11.66
C SER A 162 13.58 -12.11 -12.52
N GLN A 163 13.43 -11.51 -13.71
CA GLN A 163 14.56 -11.20 -14.59
C GLN A 163 15.52 -10.17 -14.00
N LYS A 164 15.01 -9.10 -13.37
CA LYS A 164 15.82 -8.04 -12.76
C LYS A 164 16.58 -8.57 -11.53
N VAL A 165 15.91 -9.31 -10.65
CA VAL A 165 16.53 -9.96 -9.49
C VAL A 165 17.62 -10.93 -9.96
N LYS A 166 17.33 -11.75 -10.98
CA LYS A 166 18.31 -12.65 -11.58
C LYS A 166 19.51 -11.89 -12.13
N SER A 167 19.30 -10.75 -12.81
CA SER A 167 20.38 -9.91 -13.36
C SER A 167 21.26 -9.26 -12.29
N VAL A 168 20.68 -8.90 -11.14
CA VAL A 168 21.40 -8.29 -10.01
C VAL A 168 22.14 -9.35 -9.19
N LEU A 169 21.59 -10.55 -9.08
CA LEU A 169 22.18 -11.63 -8.31
C LEU A 169 23.19 -12.46 -9.11
N GLN A 170 23.07 -12.54 -10.44
CA GLN A 170 23.99 -13.29 -11.31
C GLN A 170 25.49 -12.96 -11.09
N PRO A 171 25.89 -11.69 -10.93
CA PRO A 171 27.29 -11.32 -10.67
C PRO A 171 27.76 -11.73 -9.26
N LEU A 172 26.83 -11.94 -8.31
CA LEU A 172 27.13 -12.27 -6.92
C LEU A 172 27.22 -13.79 -6.69
N ILE A 173 26.79 -14.60 -7.66
CA ILE A 173 26.90 -16.05 -7.60
C ILE A 173 28.30 -16.44 -8.12
N PRO A 174 29.15 -17.09 -7.30
CA PRO A 174 30.45 -17.56 -7.75
C PRO A 174 30.27 -18.49 -8.95
N GLN A 175 30.80 -18.11 -10.10
CA GLN A 175 30.79 -19.01 -11.26
C GLN A 175 31.66 -20.21 -10.92
N ARG A 176 31.08 -21.42 -10.94
CA ARG A 176 31.89 -22.64 -10.88
C ARG A 176 32.84 -22.61 -12.06
N VAL A 177 34.13 -22.48 -11.77
CA VAL A 177 35.21 -22.70 -12.73
C VAL A 177 34.95 -24.08 -13.34
N LYS A 178 34.67 -24.12 -14.64
CA LYS A 178 34.64 -25.40 -15.37
C LYS A 178 36.07 -25.90 -15.39
N GLU A 179 36.35 -26.95 -14.63
CA GLU A 179 37.55 -27.75 -14.80
C GLU A 179 37.45 -28.41 -16.18
N GLU A 180 38.43 -28.11 -17.04
CA GLU A 180 38.61 -28.70 -18.37
C GLU A 180 39.00 -30.18 -18.31
#